data_AF-A0A951QJ50-F1
#
_entry.id   AF-A0A951QJ50-F1
#
_cell.length_a   1.000
_cell.length_b   1.000
_cell.length_c   1.000
_cell.angle_alpha   90.00
_cell.angle_beta   90.00
_cell.angle_gamma   90.00
#
_symmetry.space_group_name_H-M   'P 1'
#
loop_
_entity.id
_entity.type
_entity.pdbx_description
1 polymer ?
#
loop_
_entity_poly.entity_id
_entity_poly.type
_entity_poly.pdbx_seq_one_letter_code
_entity_poly.pdbx_strand_id
1 'polypeptide(L)'
;MFIVSMQIVDLDYLENVSEQEFILGSAGATVISDASATGTSAETFALVKTIARSFPYGGSIAFGRGFAVANDDNPTANVTVAGDGDIVIGQTQSKSFENTAFARGFVIAIDLPRL
;
A
#
# COMPACT_ATOMS: atom_id res chain seq x y z
N MET A 1 37.59 9.71 22.34
CA MET A 1 36.99 9.44 21.02
C MET A 1 36.46 8.02 21.06
N PHE A 2 35.20 7.85 21.45
CA PHE A 2 34.53 6.56 21.42
C PHE A 2 33.60 6.59 20.22
N ILE A 3 33.96 5.87 19.16
CA ILE A 3 33.03 5.59 18.08
C ILE A 3 32.12 4.50 18.65
N VAL A 4 30.91 4.87 19.04
CA VAL A 4 29.87 3.90 19.37
C VAL A 4 29.52 3.23 18.04
N SER A 5 30.04 2.04 17.83
CA SER A 5 29.58 1.14 16.78
C SER A 5 28.11 0.89 17.05
N MET A 6 27.24 1.52 16.29
CA MET A 6 25.83 1.14 16.19
C MET A 6 25.83 -0.28 15.59
N GLN A 7 25.88 -1.28 16.47
CA GLN A 7 25.45 -2.62 16.13
C GLN A 7 23.97 -2.47 15.79
N ILE A 8 23.66 -2.44 14.51
CA ILE A 8 22.37 -2.95 14.05
C ILE A 8 22.40 -4.40 14.52
N VAL A 9 21.78 -4.66 15.67
CA VAL A 9 21.45 -6.00 16.10
C VAL A 9 20.68 -6.58 14.92
N ASP A 10 21.10 -7.73 14.43
CA ASP A 10 20.31 -8.55 13.52
C ASP A 10 18.99 -8.80 14.26
N LEU A 11 18.01 -7.93 14.04
CA LEU A 11 16.70 -8.08 14.63
C LEU A 11 16.05 -9.19 13.82
N ASP A 12 15.48 -10.19 14.50
CA ASP A 12 14.61 -11.20 13.91
C ASP A 12 13.29 -10.53 13.43
N TYR A 13 13.38 -9.45 12.67
CA TYR A 13 12.30 -8.56 12.27
C TYR A 13 12.50 -8.18 10.82
N LEU A 14 11.49 -8.44 10.00
CA LEU A 14 11.45 -8.02 8.62
C LEU A 14 10.29 -7.04 8.42
N GLU A 15 10.56 -5.95 7.73
CA GLU A 15 9.59 -4.93 7.34
C GLU A 15 9.61 -4.76 5.82
N ASN A 16 8.44 -4.64 5.21
CA ASN A 16 8.28 -4.36 3.79
C ASN A 16 7.17 -3.33 3.61
N VAL A 17 7.57 -2.15 3.13
CA VAL A 17 6.67 -1.03 2.83
C VAL A 17 6.74 -0.76 1.33
N SER A 18 5.58 -0.65 0.70
CA SER A 18 5.43 -0.25 -0.69
C SER A 18 4.42 0.88 -0.77
N GLU A 19 4.80 1.97 -1.41
CA GLU A 19 3.96 3.13 -1.63
C GLU A 19 3.98 3.49 -3.11
N GLN A 20 2.81 3.84 -3.65
CA GLN A 20 2.73 4.44 -4.95
C GLN A 20 1.57 5.43 -5.02
N GLU A 21 1.85 6.58 -5.61
CA GLU A 21 0.90 7.61 -5.94
C GLU A 21 0.90 7.84 -7.45
N PHE A 22 -0.28 8.03 -8.04
CA PHE A 22 -0.39 8.44 -9.43
C PHE A 22 -1.57 9.39 -9.64
N ILE A 23 -1.29 10.51 -10.30
CA ILE A 23 -2.24 11.58 -10.55
C ILE A 23 -2.22 11.91 -12.05
N LEU A 24 -3.39 12.02 -12.67
CA LEU A 24 -3.53 12.48 -14.05
C LEU A 24 -4.80 13.31 -14.19
N GLY A 25 -4.67 14.56 -14.66
CA GLY A 25 -5.77 15.52 -14.60
C GLY A 25 -6.09 15.85 -13.14
N SER A 26 -7.38 15.82 -12.78
CA SER A 26 -7.84 15.96 -11.39
C SER A 26 -8.14 14.61 -10.71
N ALA A 27 -7.86 13.47 -11.38
CA ALA A 27 -8.02 12.14 -10.78
C ALA A 27 -6.70 11.66 -10.16
N GLY A 28 -6.72 11.37 -8.86
CA GLY A 28 -5.59 10.87 -8.08
C GLY A 28 -5.89 9.53 -7.39
N ALA A 29 -4.91 8.64 -7.33
CA ALA A 29 -4.96 7.41 -6.54
C ALA A 29 -3.66 7.20 -5.78
N THR A 30 -3.79 7.04 -4.46
CA THR A 30 -2.68 6.79 -3.54
C THR A 30 -2.93 5.48 -2.82
N VAL A 31 -1.92 4.63 -2.80
CA VAL A 31 -1.98 3.34 -2.11
C VAL A 31 -0.68 3.12 -1.36
N ILE A 32 -0.81 2.75 -0.10
CA ILE A 32 0.28 2.37 0.80
C ILE A 32 0.00 0.95 1.26
N SER A 33 1.00 0.08 1.22
CA SER A 33 0.93 -1.30 1.68
C SER A 33 2.13 -1.60 2.57
N ASP A 34 1.87 -2.13 3.75
CA ASP A 34 2.87 -2.37 4.79
C ASP A 34 2.73 -3.79 5.31
N ALA A 35 3.85 -4.49 5.47
CA ALA A 35 3.92 -5.82 6.06
C ALA A 35 5.09 -5.90 7.03
N SER A 36 4.88 -6.48 8.21
CA SER A 36 5.93 -6.73 9.18
C SER A 36 5.73 -8.05 9.91
N ALA A 37 6.80 -8.79 10.16
CA ALA A 37 6.79 -9.99 10.99
C ALA A 37 8.08 -10.08 11.80
N THR A 38 8.01 -10.78 12.92
CA THR A 38 9.16 -11.16 13.75
C THR A 38 9.41 -12.67 13.65
N GLY A 39 10.57 -13.14 14.10
CA GLY A 39 10.92 -14.55 14.13
C GLY A 39 12.05 -14.92 13.17
N THR A 40 12.58 -16.13 13.33
CA THR A 40 13.78 -16.60 12.62
C THR A 40 13.53 -16.91 11.14
N SER A 41 12.27 -16.98 10.73
CA SER A 41 11.82 -17.31 9.37
C SER A 41 10.81 -16.29 8.84
N ALA A 42 10.91 -15.04 9.29
CA ALA A 42 9.98 -13.98 8.95
C ALA A 42 9.93 -13.75 7.43
N GLU A 43 8.72 -13.81 6.87
CA GLU A 43 8.46 -13.50 5.46
C GLU A 43 7.48 -12.34 5.34
N THR A 44 7.87 -11.28 4.64
CA THR A 44 6.99 -10.12 4.41
C THR A 44 7.00 -9.73 2.95
N PHE A 45 5.84 -9.36 2.43
CA PHE A 45 5.69 -8.89 1.06
C PHE A 45 4.63 -7.81 0.99
N ALA A 46 4.99 -6.64 0.45
CA ALA A 46 4.06 -5.59 0.08
C ALA A 46 4.19 -5.27 -1.41
N LEU A 47 3.05 -5.00 -2.05
CA LEU A 47 2.97 -4.64 -3.45
C LEU A 47 1.90 -3.59 -3.66
N VAL A 48 2.32 -2.47 -4.23
CA VAL A 48 1.41 -1.45 -4.73
C VAL A 48 1.45 -1.39 -6.26
N LYS A 49 0.29 -1.08 -6.85
CA LYS A 49 0.19 -0.67 -8.24
C LYS A 49 -0.85 0.44 -8.41
N THR A 50 -0.44 1.56 -8.98
CA THR A 50 -1.32 2.65 -9.41
C THR A 50 -1.21 2.89 -10.91
N ILE A 51 -2.30 3.36 -11.51
CA ILE A 51 -2.38 3.81 -12.91
C ILE A 51 -3.36 4.99 -12.97
N ALA A 52 -3.16 5.91 -13.91
CA ALA A 52 -4.24 6.81 -14.33
C ALA A 52 -4.25 6.99 -15.83
N ARG A 53 -5.43 7.37 -16.35
CA ARG A 53 -5.70 7.53 -17.77
C ARG A 53 -6.66 8.69 -17.99
N SER A 54 -6.42 9.45 -19.05
CA SER A 54 -7.37 10.43 -19.57
C SER A 54 -8.44 9.77 -20.44
N PHE A 55 -9.63 10.35 -20.47
CA PHE A 55 -10.69 10.06 -21.44
C PHE A 55 -11.03 11.31 -22.27
N PRO A 56 -11.79 11.19 -23.36
CA PRO A 56 -12.24 12.35 -24.15
C PRO A 56 -12.96 13.41 -23.30
N TYR A 57 -12.96 14.65 -23.79
CA TYR A 57 -13.62 15.81 -23.17
C TYR A 57 -13.06 16.20 -21.78
N GLY A 58 -11.81 15.86 -21.50
CA GLY A 58 -11.09 16.33 -20.30
C GLY A 58 -11.34 15.51 -19.03
N GLY A 59 -12.07 14.40 -19.12
CA GLY A 59 -12.23 13.49 -17.98
C GLY A 59 -10.97 12.65 -17.70
N SER A 60 -10.85 12.13 -16.49
CA SER A 60 -9.74 11.26 -16.09
C SER A 60 -10.16 10.19 -15.08
N ILE A 61 -9.42 9.08 -15.04
CA ILE A 61 -9.54 8.02 -14.03
C ILE A 61 -8.19 7.72 -13.44
N ALA A 62 -8.14 7.52 -12.13
CA ALA A 62 -7.03 6.92 -11.42
C ALA A 62 -7.49 5.62 -10.74
N PHE A 63 -6.65 4.60 -10.76
CA PHE A 63 -6.88 3.32 -10.10
C PHE A 63 -5.64 2.92 -9.33
N GLY A 64 -5.84 2.52 -8.07
CA GLY A 64 -4.81 1.97 -7.21
C GLY A 64 -5.22 0.62 -6.65
N ARG A 65 -4.25 -0.28 -6.49
CA ARG A 65 -4.41 -1.52 -5.73
C ARG A 65 -3.19 -1.77 -4.86
N GLY A 66 -3.43 -2.30 -3.67
CA GLY A 66 -2.40 -2.66 -2.69
C GLY A 66 -2.62 -4.07 -2.18
N PHE A 67 -1.52 -4.74 -1.88
CA PHE A 67 -1.50 -6.07 -1.27
C PHE A 67 -0.33 -6.14 -0.29
N ALA A 68 -0.58 -6.69 0.89
CA ALA A 68 0.42 -6.94 1.91
C ALA A 68 0.19 -8.33 2.54
N VAL A 69 1.28 -9.05 2.80
CA VAL A 69 1.27 -10.31 3.56
C VAL A 69 2.51 -10.38 4.45
N ALA A 70 2.31 -10.85 5.67
CA ALA A 70 3.36 -11.13 6.64
C ALA A 70 3.13 -12.52 7.23
N ASN A 71 4.20 -13.31 7.37
CA ASN A 71 4.20 -14.62 7.99
C ASN A 71 5.30 -14.72 9.05
N ASP A 72 5.06 -15.57 10.05
CA ASP A 72 5.86 -15.80 11.27
C ASP A 72 5.27 -15.07 12.50
N ASP A 73 6.04 -14.91 13.56
CA ASP A 73 5.59 -14.34 14.84
C ASP A 73 5.14 -12.87 14.71
N ASN A 74 4.06 -12.52 15.41
CA ASN A 74 3.50 -11.16 15.46
C ASN A 74 3.27 -10.51 14.06
N PRO A 75 2.61 -11.20 13.12
CA PRO A 75 2.49 -10.72 11.76
C PRO A 75 1.51 -9.54 11.69
N THR A 76 1.91 -8.48 11.00
CA THR A 76 1.10 -7.30 10.72
C THR A 76 1.07 -7.04 9.22
N ALA A 77 -0.11 -6.78 8.66
CA ALA A 77 -0.26 -6.42 7.26
C ALA A 77 -1.35 -5.34 7.14
N ASN A 78 -1.04 -4.24 6.48
CA ASN A 78 -1.93 -3.11 6.30
C ASN A 78 -1.93 -2.65 4.84
N VAL A 79 -3.09 -2.20 4.37
CA VAL A 79 -3.21 -1.48 3.10
C VAL A 79 -4.10 -0.28 3.33
N THR A 80 -3.56 0.90 3.02
CA THR A 80 -4.28 2.17 3.05
C THR A 80 -4.48 2.66 1.64
N VAL A 81 -5.69 3.16 1.33
CA VAL A 81 -6.02 3.68 0.01
C VAL A 81 -6.68 5.05 0.15
N ALA A 82 -6.34 5.97 -0.76
CA ALA A 82 -6.95 7.28 -0.87
C ALA A 82 -7.10 7.66 -2.34
N GLY A 83 -8.07 8.51 -2.65
CA GLY A 83 -8.31 8.98 -4.02
C GLY A 83 -8.82 10.40 -4.04
N ASP A 84 -8.64 11.05 -5.19
CA ASP A 84 -9.06 12.42 -5.46
C ASP A 84 -9.78 12.49 -6.82
N GLY A 85 -10.91 13.18 -6.89
CA GLY A 85 -11.79 13.26 -8.06
C GLY A 85 -13.26 13.51 -7.69
N ASP A 86 -14.13 13.66 -8.69
CA ASP A 86 -15.58 13.82 -8.51
C ASP A 86 -16.22 12.59 -7.86
N ILE A 87 -15.74 11.39 -8.21
CA ILE A 87 -16.22 10.11 -7.67
C ILE A 87 -15.02 9.32 -7.15
N VAL A 88 -15.05 8.95 -5.87
CA VAL A 88 -14.01 8.13 -5.23
C VAL A 88 -14.65 6.90 -4.60
N ILE A 89 -14.15 5.72 -4.97
CA ILE A 89 -14.55 4.42 -4.40
C ILE A 89 -13.30 3.74 -3.88
N GLY A 90 -13.18 3.63 -2.56
CA GLY A 90 -12.10 2.91 -1.90
C GLY A 90 -12.62 1.75 -1.06
N GLN A 91 -11.88 0.64 -1.05
CA GLN A 91 -12.16 -0.47 -0.14
C GLN A 91 -10.86 -1.12 0.31
N THR A 92 -10.79 -1.44 1.59
CA THR A 92 -9.72 -2.22 2.20
C THR A 92 -10.30 -3.45 2.88
N GLN A 93 -9.52 -4.52 2.93
CA GLN A 93 -9.83 -5.75 3.65
C GLN A 93 -8.55 -6.26 4.29
N SER A 94 -8.59 -6.55 5.58
CA SER A 94 -7.50 -7.20 6.30
C SER A 94 -8.01 -8.43 7.04
N LYS A 95 -7.11 -9.37 7.26
CA LYS A 95 -7.36 -10.53 8.12
C LYS A 95 -6.04 -11.01 8.70
N SER A 96 -6.09 -11.39 9.96
CA SER A 96 -4.98 -12.03 10.64
C SER A 96 -5.40 -13.40 11.16
N PHE A 97 -4.48 -14.33 11.03
CA PHE A 97 -4.46 -15.66 11.62
C PHE A 97 -3.26 -15.72 12.56
N GLU A 98 -3.09 -16.85 13.25
CA GLU A 98 -2.03 -17.06 14.25
C GLU A 98 -0.65 -16.57 13.77
N ASN A 99 -0.16 -17.07 12.63
CA ASN A 99 1.17 -16.76 12.10
C ASN A 99 1.14 -16.12 10.70
N THR A 100 -0.02 -15.59 10.28
CA THR A 100 -0.17 -14.93 8.98
C THR A 100 -1.09 -13.73 9.07
N ALA A 101 -0.65 -12.58 8.60
CA ALA A 101 -1.50 -11.42 8.35
C ALA A 101 -1.55 -11.13 6.85
N PHE A 102 -2.73 -10.79 6.34
CA PHE A 102 -2.87 -10.28 4.98
C PHE A 102 -3.76 -9.05 4.94
N ALA A 103 -3.45 -8.15 4.02
CA ALA A 103 -4.29 -7.02 3.67
C ALA A 103 -4.32 -6.80 2.17
N ARG A 104 -5.45 -6.34 1.67
CA ARG A 104 -5.64 -5.90 0.29
C ARG A 104 -6.53 -4.68 0.24
N GLY A 105 -6.31 -3.84 -0.75
CA GLY A 105 -7.15 -2.68 -0.95
C GLY A 105 -7.15 -2.23 -2.40
N PHE A 106 -8.18 -1.49 -2.77
CA PHE A 106 -8.23 -0.78 -4.04
C PHE A 106 -8.87 0.59 -3.87
N VAL A 107 -8.54 1.49 -4.79
CA VAL A 107 -9.21 2.78 -4.95
C VAL A 107 -9.41 3.07 -6.43
N ILE A 108 -10.58 3.61 -6.76
CA ILE A 108 -10.91 4.18 -8.06
C ILE A 108 -11.27 5.64 -7.81
N ALA A 109 -10.67 6.55 -8.55
CA ALA A 109 -11.03 7.95 -8.54
C ALA A 109 -11.32 8.43 -9.98
N ILE A 110 -12.40 9.16 -10.17
CA ILE A 110 -12.88 9.62 -11.48
C ILE A 110 -13.12 11.12 -11.42
N ASP A 111 -12.60 11.85 -12.39
CA ASP A 111 -12.89 13.25 -12.68
C ASP A 111 -13.71 13.31 -13.98
N LEU A 112 -14.91 13.86 -13.92
CA LEU A 112 -15.86 13.87 -15.02
C LEU A 112 -15.53 15.01 -16.00
N PRO A 113 -15.83 14.83 -17.31
CA PRO A 113 -15.79 15.92 -18.27
C PRO A 113 -16.62 17.12 -17.80
N ARG A 114 -16.03 18.32 -17.83
CA ARG A 114 -16.77 19.57 -17.62
C ARG A 114 -17.32 20.04 -18.97
N LEU A 115 -18.64 20.03 -19.09
CA LEU A 115 -19.39 20.55 -20.24
C LEU A 115 -19.36 22.08 -20.29
#